data_AF-A0A7J3ENB2-F1
#
_entry.id   AF-A0A7J3ENB2-F1
#
_cell.length_a   1.000
_cell.length_b   1.000
_cell.length_c   1.000
_cell.angle_alpha   90.00
_cell.angle_beta   90.00
_cell.angle_gamma   90.00
#
_symmetry.space_group_name_H-M   'P 1'
#
loop_
_entity.id
_entity.type
_entity.pdbx_description
1 polymer ?
#
loop_
_entity_poly.entity_id
_entity_poly.type
_entity_poly.pdbx_seq_one_letter_code
_entity_poly.pdbx_strand_id
1 'polypeptide(L)'
;VAYGVGAAIGDLGPEKIAMERIASKCSVPLDAVVIKMSNEEAINTMTKQIYEGVVRATDIVKNTILSKTREGDTVIVVGVGNTLGIE
;
A
#
# COMPACT_ATOMS: atom_id res chain seq x y z
N VAL A 1 0.38 0.88 11.45
CA VAL A 1 0.17 0.25 10.13
C VAL A 1 -1.24 -0.31 10.10
N ALA A 2 -2.00 -0.03 9.04
CA ALA A 2 -3.32 -0.58 8.81
C ALA A 2 -3.30 -1.43 7.53
N TYR A 3 -4.11 -2.48 7.49
CA TYR A 3 -4.28 -3.35 6.33
C TYR A 3 -5.76 -3.42 5.97
N GLY A 4 -6.07 -3.45 4.68
CA GLY A 4 -7.43 -3.52 4.19
C GLY A 4 -7.51 -3.89 2.70
N VAL A 5 -8.74 -3.87 2.19
CA VAL A 5 -9.07 -4.19 0.79
C VAL A 5 -9.46 -2.89 0.08
N GLY A 6 -9.07 -2.76 -1.19
CA GLY A 6 -9.34 -1.59 -2.03
C GLY A 6 -8.11 -0.70 -2.24
N ALA A 7 -8.29 0.40 -2.96
CA ALA A 7 -7.22 1.36 -3.19
C ALA A 7 -7.05 2.28 -1.98
N ALA A 8 -5.85 2.30 -1.38
CA ALA A 8 -5.50 3.27 -0.35
C ALA A 8 -4.84 4.50 -0.99
N ILE A 9 -5.66 5.52 -1.23
CA ILE A 9 -5.24 6.81 -1.77
C ILE A 9 -5.80 7.89 -0.84
N GLY A 10 -5.06 9.01 -0.70
CA GLY A 10 -5.38 10.05 0.28
C GLY A 10 -6.66 10.84 -0.02
N ASP A 11 -7.12 10.82 -1.27
CA ASP A 11 -8.34 11.48 -1.74
C ASP A 11 -9.36 10.45 -2.25
N LEU A 12 -10.65 10.63 -2.00
CA LEU A 12 -11.72 9.78 -2.56
C LEU A 12 -11.99 10.06 -4.05
N GLY A 13 -11.10 10.81 -4.70
CA GLY A 13 -11.19 11.28 -6.07
C GLY A 13 -11.41 10.21 -7.14
N PRO A 14 -11.55 10.64 -8.41
CA PRO A 14 -11.84 9.76 -9.54
C PRO A 14 -10.80 8.63 -9.71
N GLU A 15 -9.56 8.82 -9.24
CA GLU A 15 -8.47 7.86 -9.30
C GLU A 15 -8.77 6.59 -8.50
N LYS A 16 -9.26 6.74 -7.25
CA LYS A 16 -9.61 5.59 -6.39
C LYS A 16 -10.68 4.73 -7.08
N ILE A 17 -11.72 5.39 -7.59
CA ILE A 17 -12.84 4.73 -8.27
C ILE A 17 -12.36 4.06 -9.56
N ALA A 18 -11.47 4.70 -10.33
CA ALA A 18 -10.91 4.13 -11.54
C ALA A 18 -10.10 2.85 -11.25
N MET A 19 -9.22 2.89 -10.25
CA MET A 19 -8.45 1.72 -9.81
C MET A 19 -9.36 0.56 -9.37
N GLU A 20 -10.34 0.84 -8.51
CA GLU A 20 -11.26 -0.19 -8.01
C GLU A 20 -12.14 -0.78 -9.12
N ARG A 21 -12.61 0.05 -10.07
CA ARG A 21 -13.38 -0.42 -11.23
C ARG A 21 -12.55 -1.30 -12.16
N ILE A 22 -11.30 -0.92 -12.43
CA ILE A 22 -10.41 -1.72 -13.30
C ILE A 22 -10.07 -3.03 -12.60
N ALA A 23 -9.70 -3.00 -11.33
CA ALA A 23 -9.42 -4.20 -10.54
C ALA A 23 -10.61 -5.16 -10.53
N SER A 24 -11.82 -4.62 -10.32
CA SER A 24 -13.06 -5.42 -10.37
C SER A 24 -13.32 -6.00 -11.77
N LYS A 25 -13.16 -5.22 -12.85
CA LYS A 25 -13.32 -5.71 -14.23
C LYS A 25 -12.32 -6.80 -14.58
N CYS A 26 -11.08 -6.68 -14.12
CA CYS A 26 -10.04 -7.67 -14.34
C CYS A 26 -10.09 -8.83 -13.34
N SER A 27 -11.02 -8.83 -12.38
CA SER A 27 -11.11 -9.78 -11.28
C SER A 27 -9.80 -9.94 -10.49
N VAL A 28 -9.07 -8.84 -10.34
CA VAL A 28 -7.80 -8.78 -9.60
C VAL A 28 -8.09 -8.36 -8.16
N PRO A 29 -7.68 -9.12 -7.14
CA PRO A 29 -7.81 -8.71 -5.75
C PRO A 29 -6.94 -7.47 -5.50
N LEU A 30 -7.53 -6.45 -4.88
CA LEU A 30 -6.85 -5.21 -4.55
C LEU A 30 -6.67 -5.11 -3.04
N ASP A 31 -5.43 -5.26 -2.58
CA ASP A 31 -5.04 -5.18 -1.18
C ASP A 31 -4.27 -3.87 -0.93
N ALA A 32 -4.46 -3.28 0.25
CA ALA A 32 -3.78 -2.07 0.65
C ALA A 32 -3.15 -2.18 2.04
N VAL A 33 -1.93 -1.67 2.15
CA VAL A 33 -1.19 -1.51 3.40
C VAL A 33 -0.87 -0.02 3.57
N VAL A 34 -1.24 0.56 4.71
CA VAL A 34 -1.11 1.99 4.96
C VAL A 34 -0.31 2.26 6.23
N ILE A 35 0.63 3.18 6.12
CA ILE A 35 1.34 3.77 7.25
C ILE A 35 0.74 5.15 7.46
N LYS A 36 0.02 5.32 8.59
CA LYS A 36 -0.56 6.61 8.93
C LYS A 36 0.55 7.51 9.48
N MET A 37 0.71 8.67 8.87
CA MET A 37 1.60 9.74 9.30
C MET A 37 0.79 11.02 9.53
N SER A 38 1.27 11.88 10.42
CA SER A 38 0.79 13.26 10.51
C SER A 38 1.32 14.10 9.35
N ASN A 39 0.73 15.28 9.11
CA ASN A 39 1.21 16.20 8.08
C ASN A 39 2.65 16.68 8.36
N GLU A 40 3.02 16.82 9.62
CA GLU A 40 4.36 17.23 10.03
C GLU A 40 5.39 16.13 9.71
N GLU A 41 5.08 14.88 10.03
CA GLU A 41 5.92 13.72 9.67
C GLU A 41 6.03 13.50 8.17
N ALA A 42 5.05 13.95 7.39
CA ALA A 42 5.06 13.84 5.94
C ALA A 42 6.06 14.82 5.28
N ILE A 43 6.37 15.94 5.93
CA ILE A 43 7.22 17.01 5.36
C ILE A 43 8.63 16.98 5.98
N ASN A 44 8.76 16.45 7.19
CA ASN A 44 10.03 16.35 7.91
C ASN A 44 10.71 14.98 7.73
N THR A 45 11.90 14.85 8.32
CA THR A 45 12.65 13.59 8.38
C THR A 45 11.82 12.47 9.03
N MET A 46 11.96 11.26 8.49
CA MET A 46 11.28 10.08 9.00
C MET A 46 11.59 9.85 10.48
N THR A 47 10.55 9.77 11.31
CA THR A 47 10.69 9.42 12.73
C THR A 47 10.92 7.92 12.88
N LYS A 48 11.50 7.51 14.02
CA LYS A 48 11.67 6.09 14.36
C LYS A 48 10.35 5.32 14.29
N GLN A 49 9.24 5.94 14.68
CA GLN A 49 7.91 5.33 14.68
C GLN A 49 7.40 5.05 13.25
N ILE A 50 7.63 5.98 12.31
CA ILE A 50 7.32 5.78 10.91
C ILE A 50 8.20 4.68 10.32
N TYR A 51 9.51 4.69 10.61
CA TYR A 51 10.43 3.65 10.16
C TYR A 51 10.02 2.24 10.63
N GLU A 52 9.69 2.06 11.91
CA GLU A 52 9.15 0.80 12.44
C GLU A 52 7.78 0.43 11.81
N GLY A 53 7.02 1.44 11.37
CA GLY A 53 5.83 1.25 10.56
C GLY A 53 6.14 0.71 9.16
N VAL A 54 7.18 1.23 8.51
CA VAL A 54 7.67 0.79 7.20
C VAL A 54 8.11 -0.66 7.24
N VAL A 55 8.97 -1.04 8.19
CA VAL A 55 9.45 -2.42 8.33
C VAL A 55 8.28 -3.40 8.45
N ARG A 56 7.32 -3.08 9.33
CA ARG A 56 6.11 -3.90 9.51
C ARG A 56 5.23 -3.95 8.25
N ALA A 57 5.08 -2.83 7.54
CA ALA A 57 4.31 -2.80 6.31
C ALA A 57 4.94 -3.68 5.24
N THR A 58 6.26 -3.65 5.09
CA THR A 58 7.02 -4.51 4.16
C THR A 58 6.81 -5.98 4.46
N ASP A 59 6.86 -6.38 5.75
CA ASP A 59 6.60 -7.76 6.14
C ASP A 59 5.16 -8.19 5.85
N ILE A 60 4.18 -7.30 6.07
CA ILE A 60 2.78 -7.58 5.72
C ILE A 60 2.65 -7.79 4.22
N VAL A 61 3.21 -6.91 3.38
CA VAL A 61 3.16 -7.05 1.92
C VAL A 61 3.76 -8.38 1.46
N LYS A 62 4.96 -8.72 1.97
CA LYS A 62 5.62 -10.00 1.65
C LYS A 62 4.74 -11.20 2.02
N ASN A 63 4.19 -11.19 3.23
CA ASN A 63 3.31 -12.27 3.70
C ASN A 63 2.01 -12.36 2.90
N THR A 64 1.41 -11.22 2.52
CA THR A 64 0.20 -11.19 1.67
C THR A 64 0.48 -11.80 0.31
N ILE A 65 1.61 -11.48 -0.32
CA ILE A 65 2.00 -12.07 -1.60
C ILE A 65 2.15 -13.59 -1.44
N LEU A 66 2.99 -14.03 -0.51
CA LEU A 66 3.25 -15.46 -0.29
C LEU A 66 2.01 -16.28 0.06
N SER A 67 1.03 -15.68 0.74
CA SER A 67 -0.20 -16.37 1.16
C SER A 67 -1.30 -16.38 0.10
N LYS A 68 -1.33 -15.39 -0.81
CA LYS A 68 -2.41 -15.23 -1.78
C LYS A 68 -2.03 -15.62 -3.21
N THR A 69 -0.75 -15.79 -3.51
CA THR A 69 -0.27 -16.06 -4.87
C THR A 69 0.50 -17.38 -4.94
N ARG A 70 0.70 -17.88 -6.15
CA ARG A 70 1.47 -19.09 -6.44
C ARG A 70 2.60 -18.77 -7.41
N GLU A 71 3.53 -19.71 -7.53
CA GLU A 71 4.57 -19.61 -8.56
C GLU A 71 3.92 -19.51 -9.96
N GLY A 72 4.35 -18.51 -10.73
CA GLY A 72 3.78 -18.18 -12.04
C GLY A 72 2.74 -17.06 -12.03
N ASP A 73 2.19 -16.69 -10.86
CA ASP A 73 1.30 -15.53 -10.77
C ASP A 73 2.08 -14.22 -10.94
N THR A 74 1.46 -13.24 -11.59
CA THR A 74 2.01 -11.89 -11.73
C THR A 74 1.46 -10.98 -10.64
N VAL A 75 2.36 -10.37 -9.87
CA VAL A 75 2.03 -9.44 -8.78
C VAL A 75 2.51 -8.04 -9.14
N ILE A 76 1.64 -7.06 -8.93
CA ILE A 76 1.98 -5.65 -9.10
C ILE A 76 1.93 -4.98 -7.73
N VAL A 77 3.06 -4.42 -7.30
CA VAL A 77 3.16 -3.62 -6.07
C VAL A 77 3.29 -2.15 -6.46
N VAL A 78 2.40 -1.31 -5.93
CA VAL A 78 2.37 0.14 -6.23
C VAL A 78 2.58 0.92 -4.94
N GLY A 79 3.62 1.74 -4.91
CA GLY A 79 3.83 2.74 -3.86
C GLY A 79 3.04 4.01 -4.17
N VAL A 80 2.24 4.47 -3.20
CA VAL A 80 1.42 5.69 -3.35
C VAL A 80 1.81 6.70 -2.27
N GLY A 81 2.07 7.95 -2.68
CA GLY A 81 2.43 9.05 -1.77
C GLY A 81 3.92 9.09 -1.46
N ASN A 82 4.29 9.44 -0.21
CA ASN A 82 5.67 9.54 0.27
C ASN A 82 6.31 8.16 0.50
N THR A 83 6.38 7.38 -0.57
CA THR A 83 7.06 6.08 -0.63
C THR A 83 8.49 6.20 -1.17
N LEU A 84 8.86 7.38 -1.68
CA LEU A 84 10.22 7.72 -2.10
C LEU A 84 11.14 7.82 -0.87
N GLY A 85 12.22 7.03 -0.86
CA GLY A 85 13.19 6.99 0.24
C GLY A 85 12.92 5.92 1.30
N ILE A 86 11.98 5.00 1.05
CA ILE A 86 11.85 3.75 1.78
C ILE A 86 12.77 2.71 1.11
N GLU A 87 13.84 2.31 1.80
CA GLU A 87 14.71 1.17 1.45
C GLU A 87 14.35 -0.08 2.25
#